data_AF-A0A2G7GFB4-F1
#
_entry.id   AF-A0A2G7GFB4-F1
#
_cell.length_a   1.000
_cell.length_b   1.000
_cell.length_c   1.000
_cell.angle_alpha   90.00
_cell.angle_beta   90.00
_cell.angle_gamma   90.00
#
_symmetry.space_group_name_H-M   'P 1'
#
loop_
_entity.id
_entity.type
_entity.pdbx_description
1 polymer ?
#
loop_
_entity_poly.entity_id
_entity_poly.type
_entity_poly.pdbx_seq_one_letter_code
_entity_poly.pdbx_strand_id
1 'polypeptide(L)'
;MPIIALGVVVAMTSLPYFLGANIGTSITALIAAMSLASDGSAEGVASLTVAWVHMVFDLYAIALLYPTKYTRKLPVWLAEKSANFVTAGRVAAIGYIALIFYALPFGAIWLTQDWEVAEFYQPIVPPEVEQLKQEAASGDEQTQDVEVASEDEASSDSE
;
A
#
# COMPACT_ATOMS: atom_id res chain seq x y z
N MET A 1 -12.69 18.65 -2.62
CA MET A 1 -12.79 19.79 -3.56
C MET A 1 -14.26 20.07 -3.94
N PRO A 2 -15.08 20.58 -3.02
CA PRO A 2 -16.51 20.81 -3.29
C PRO A 2 -16.79 21.93 -4.31
N ILE A 3 -15.93 22.95 -4.41
CA ILE A 3 -16.17 24.15 -5.22
C ILE A 3 -16.13 23.87 -6.74
N ILE A 4 -15.27 22.95 -7.18
CA ILE A 4 -15.19 22.51 -8.58
C ILE A 4 -16.40 21.64 -8.94
N ALA A 5 -16.84 20.79 -8.00
CA ALA A 5 -18.04 19.96 -8.16
C ALA A 5 -19.33 20.81 -8.21
N LEU A 6 -19.32 21.99 -7.58
CA LEU A 6 -20.40 22.98 -7.65
C LEU A 6 -20.39 23.81 -8.95
N GLY A 7 -19.47 23.55 -9.89
CA GLY A 7 -19.40 24.24 -11.19
C GLY A 7 -18.88 25.67 -11.12
N VAL A 8 -18.39 26.11 -9.96
CA VAL A 8 -17.93 27.50 -9.73
C VAL A 8 -16.58 27.77 -10.40
N VAL A 9 -15.79 26.73 -10.67
CA VAL A 9 -14.48 26.84 -11.32
C VAL A 9 -14.40 25.82 -12.46
N VAL A 10 -13.91 26.26 -13.62
CA VAL A 10 -13.71 25.40 -14.80
C VAL A 10 -12.70 24.29 -14.49
N ALA A 11 -13.09 23.04 -14.75
CA ALA A 11 -12.27 21.85 -14.47
C ALA A 11 -10.86 21.93 -15.09
N MET A 12 -10.74 22.57 -16.25
CA MET A 12 -9.47 22.77 -16.94
C MET A 12 -8.50 23.72 -16.21
N THR A 13 -9.00 24.69 -15.44
CA THR A 13 -8.19 25.61 -14.63
C THR A 13 -7.76 24.96 -13.31
N SER A 14 -8.45 23.91 -12.88
CA SER A 14 -8.14 23.21 -11.62
C SER A 14 -7.08 22.11 -11.71
N LEU A 15 -6.69 21.70 -12.91
CA LEU A 15 -5.63 20.72 -13.17
C LEU A 15 -4.33 20.95 -12.36
N PRO A 16 -3.73 22.16 -12.33
CA PRO A 16 -2.54 22.40 -11.52
C PRO A 16 -2.78 22.20 -10.01
N TYR A 17 -3.98 22.47 -9.49
CA TYR A 17 -4.29 22.22 -8.08
C TYR A 17 -4.34 20.72 -7.76
N PHE A 18 -4.88 19.92 -8.66
CA PHE A 18 -4.91 18.46 -8.50
C PHE A 18 -3.51 17.85 -8.58
N LEU A 19 -2.69 18.30 -9.53
CA LEU A 19 -1.30 17.83 -9.67
C LEU A 19 -0.45 18.26 -8.46
N GLY A 20 -0.65 19.47 -7.94
CA GLY A 20 0.01 19.94 -6.73
C GLY A 20 -0.39 19.15 -5.47
N ALA A 21 -1.66 18.78 -5.33
CA ALA A 21 -2.12 17.94 -4.22
C ALA A 21 -1.48 16.55 -4.23
N ASN A 22 -1.33 15.93 -5.41
CA ASN A 22 -0.67 14.62 -5.56
C ASN A 22 0.83 14.69 -5.20
N ILE A 23 1.53 15.76 -5.62
CA ILE A 23 2.91 15.99 -5.17
C ILE A 23 2.97 16.16 -3.65
N GLY A 24 2.05 16.92 -3.07
CA GLY A 24 2.00 17.15 -1.62
C GLY A 24 1.87 15.86 -0.82
N THR A 25 0.98 14.95 -1.24
CA THR A 25 0.83 13.64 -0.60
C THR A 25 2.09 12.79 -0.70
N SER A 26 2.75 12.79 -1.85
CA SER A 26 3.98 12.01 -2.07
C SER A 26 5.17 12.59 -1.29
N ILE A 27 5.27 13.92 -1.13
CA ILE A 27 6.26 14.56 -0.26
C ILE A 27 6.01 14.21 1.21
N THR A 28 4.76 14.29 1.67
CA THR A 28 4.42 13.91 3.05
C THR A 28 4.72 12.43 3.32
N ALA A 29 4.37 11.55 2.38
CA ALA A 29 4.71 10.13 2.46
C ALA A 29 6.22 9.89 2.48
N LEU A 30 6.99 10.63 1.68
CA LEU A 30 8.45 10.56 1.69
C LEU A 30 9.03 10.98 3.04
N ILE A 31 8.55 12.09 3.62
CA ILE A 31 9.00 12.53 4.95
C ILE A 31 8.66 11.49 6.02
N ALA A 32 7.46 10.91 5.98
CA ALA A 32 7.05 9.85 6.90
C ALA A 32 7.93 8.60 6.76
N ALA A 33 8.23 8.19 5.53
CA ALA A 33 9.09 7.05 5.25
C ALA A 33 10.55 7.31 5.65
N MET A 34 11.06 8.54 5.49
CA MET A 34 12.37 8.94 6.01
C MET A 34 12.43 8.90 7.54
N SER A 35 11.34 9.29 8.20
CA SER A 35 11.21 9.18 9.66
C SER A 35 11.14 7.73 10.14
N LEU A 36 10.65 6.80 9.33
CA LEU A 36 10.63 5.38 9.68
C LEU A 36 11.98 4.70 9.38
N ALA A 37 12.68 5.17 8.34
CA ALA A 37 14.01 4.69 7.98
C ALA A 37 15.12 5.13 8.96
N SER A 38 14.86 6.12 9.83
CA SER A 38 15.85 6.57 10.83
C SER A 38 16.22 5.50 11.85
N ASP A 39 15.33 4.55 12.10
CA ASP A 39 15.55 3.44 13.04
C ASP A 39 16.40 2.32 12.43
N GLY A 40 16.81 2.45 11.16
CA GLY A 40 17.64 1.46 10.46
C GLY A 40 16.94 0.13 10.16
N SER A 41 15.63 0.04 10.41
CA SER A 41 14.84 -1.16 10.17
C SER A 41 14.72 -1.45 8.67
N ALA A 42 14.71 -2.74 8.31
CA ALA A 42 14.50 -3.18 6.93
C ALA A 42 13.15 -2.66 6.36
N GLU A 43 12.13 -2.59 7.20
CA GLU A 43 10.82 -2.04 6.87
C GLU A 43 10.87 -0.54 6.57
N GLY A 44 11.65 0.23 7.34
CA GLY A 44 11.86 1.65 7.10
C GLY A 44 12.52 1.91 5.74
N VAL A 45 13.59 1.16 5.41
CA VAL A 45 14.28 1.27 4.11
C VAL A 45 13.37 0.87 2.94
N ALA A 46 12.56 -0.17 3.12
CA ALA A 46 11.57 -0.57 2.11
C ALA A 46 10.51 0.52 1.89
N SER A 47 9.95 1.08 2.97
CA SER A 47 8.96 2.15 2.89
C SER A 47 9.51 3.41 2.18
N LEU A 48 10.78 3.75 2.44
CA LEU A 48 11.48 4.86 1.82
C LEU A 48 11.67 4.65 0.31
N THR A 49 12.01 3.43 -0.09
CA THR A 49 12.17 3.07 -1.50
C THR A 49 10.84 3.21 -2.25
N VAL A 50 9.74 2.72 -1.66
CA VAL A 50 8.39 2.84 -2.25
C VAL A 50 7.96 4.30 -2.36
N ALA A 51 8.16 5.09 -1.30
CA ALA A 51 7.81 6.51 -1.30
C ALA A 51 8.65 7.31 -2.31
N TRP A 52 9.93 6.97 -2.47
CA TRP A 52 10.81 7.60 -3.45
C TRP A 52 10.40 7.31 -4.90
N VAL A 53 10.14 6.03 -5.20
CA VAL A 53 9.66 5.62 -6.54
C VAL A 53 8.34 6.31 -6.87
N HIS A 54 7.41 6.39 -5.91
CA HIS A 54 6.15 7.12 -6.08
C HIS A 54 6.38 8.60 -6.36
N MET A 55 7.20 9.29 -5.57
CA MET A 55 7.46 10.72 -5.77
C MET A 55 8.08 10.99 -7.15
N VAL A 56 9.05 10.17 -7.57
CA VAL A 56 9.70 10.31 -8.88
C VAL A 56 8.70 10.02 -10.00
N PHE A 57 7.89 8.97 -9.87
CA PHE A 57 6.83 8.67 -10.85
C PHE A 57 5.82 9.81 -10.98
N ASP A 58 5.34 10.37 -9.87
CA ASP A 58 4.40 11.51 -9.89
C ASP A 58 5.02 12.74 -10.56
N LEU A 59 6.30 13.01 -10.29
CA LEU A 59 7.02 14.12 -10.89
C LEU A 59 7.20 13.93 -12.41
N TYR A 60 7.57 12.72 -12.85
CA TYR A 60 7.68 12.40 -14.28
C TYR A 60 6.32 12.43 -14.98
N ALA A 61 5.26 11.92 -14.34
CA ALA A 61 3.91 11.96 -14.88
C ALA A 61 3.48 13.41 -15.12
N ILE A 62 3.73 14.32 -14.19
CA ILE A 62 3.44 15.75 -14.34
C ILE A 62 4.33 16.37 -15.44
N ALA A 63 5.63 16.10 -15.42
CA ALA A 63 6.57 16.64 -16.40
C ALA A 63 6.24 16.22 -17.84
N LEU A 64 5.67 15.03 -18.06
CA LEU A 64 5.28 14.53 -19.37
C LEU A 64 3.84 14.94 -19.77
N LEU A 65 2.89 14.87 -18.83
CA LEU A 65 1.46 15.09 -19.09
C LEU A 65 1.08 16.57 -19.08
N TYR A 66 1.72 17.40 -18.26
CA TYR A 66 1.38 18.82 -18.11
C TYR A 66 1.74 19.69 -19.33
N PRO A 67 2.94 19.58 -19.95
CA PRO A 67 3.28 20.43 -21.10
C PRO A 67 2.55 20.01 -22.40
N THR A 68 2.11 18.77 -22.49
CA THR A 68 1.51 18.22 -23.71
C THR A 68 0.01 18.57 -23.79
N LYS A 69 -0.33 19.56 -24.63
CA LYS A 69 -1.71 20.06 -24.78
C LYS A 69 -2.75 18.99 -25.16
N TYR A 70 -2.34 17.94 -25.86
CA TYR A 70 -3.23 16.83 -26.26
C TYR A 70 -3.59 15.94 -25.06
N THR A 71 -2.61 15.55 -24.26
CA THR A 71 -2.82 14.69 -23.09
C THR A 71 -3.61 15.39 -21.99
N ARG A 72 -3.54 16.73 -21.91
CA ARG A 72 -4.38 17.52 -21.00
C ARG A 72 -5.88 17.46 -21.32
N LYS A 73 -6.26 17.27 -22.58
CA LYS A 73 -7.67 17.18 -23.00
C LYS A 73 -8.30 15.82 -22.71
N LEU A 74 -7.49 14.77 -22.68
CA LEU A 74 -7.93 13.40 -22.45
C LEU A 74 -8.64 13.19 -21.10
N PRO A 75 -8.07 13.57 -19.93
CA PRO A 75 -8.73 13.39 -18.64
C PRO A 75 -9.96 14.29 -18.50
N VAL A 76 -9.96 15.48 -19.10
CA VAL A 76 -11.14 16.37 -19.09
C VAL A 76 -12.29 15.76 -19.90
N TRP A 77 -12.00 15.20 -21.08
CA TRP A 77 -13.00 14.51 -21.88
C TRP A 77 -13.57 13.26 -21.18
N LEU A 78 -12.71 12.46 -20.53
CA LEU A 78 -13.12 11.33 -19.70
C LEU A 78 -14.00 11.76 -18.54
N ALA A 79 -13.64 12.85 -17.86
CA ALA A 79 -14.40 13.41 -16.75
C ALA A 79 -15.78 13.92 -17.20
N GLU A 80 -15.86 14.64 -18.33
CA GLU A 80 -17.13 15.11 -18.89
C GLU A 80 -18.04 13.94 -19.30
N LYS A 81 -17.47 12.90 -19.94
CA LYS A 81 -18.24 11.74 -20.39
C LYS A 81 -18.77 10.91 -19.22
N SER A 82 -17.95 10.69 -18.20
CA SER A 82 -18.37 9.99 -16.97
C SER A 82 -19.37 10.82 -16.16
N ALA A 83 -19.16 12.13 -16.03
CA ALA A 83 -20.10 13.03 -15.36
C ALA A 83 -21.46 13.04 -16.05
N ASN A 84 -21.51 13.14 -17.39
CA ASN A 84 -22.76 13.09 -18.14
C ASN A 84 -23.50 11.76 -17.97
N PHE A 85 -22.76 10.64 -17.86
CA PHE A 85 -23.36 9.34 -17.61
C PHE A 85 -23.94 9.23 -16.20
N VAL A 86 -23.23 9.73 -15.19
CA VAL A 86 -23.66 9.72 -13.79
C VAL A 86 -24.84 10.66 -13.55
N THR A 87 -24.88 11.83 -14.21
CA THR A 87 -25.97 12.81 -14.04
C THR A 87 -27.23 12.47 -14.84
N ALA A 88 -27.17 11.51 -15.77
CA ALA A 88 -28.32 11.09 -16.59
C ALA A 88 -29.49 10.51 -15.77
N GLY A 89 -29.23 10.02 -14.54
CA GLY A 89 -30.29 9.59 -13.64
C GLY A 89 -29.77 8.99 -12.34
N ARG A 90 -30.57 9.02 -11.27
CA ARG A 90 -30.19 8.48 -9.94
C ARG A 90 -29.79 7.00 -10.00
N VAL A 91 -30.48 6.21 -10.81
CA VAL A 91 -30.17 4.78 -11.00
C VAL A 91 -28.83 4.60 -11.73
N ALA A 92 -28.53 5.44 -12.72
CA ALA A 92 -27.24 5.40 -13.43
C ALA A 92 -26.08 5.75 -12.50
N ALA A 93 -26.24 6.77 -11.63
CA ALA A 93 -25.25 7.12 -10.62
C ALA A 93 -24.99 5.98 -9.63
N ILE A 94 -26.05 5.38 -9.09
CA ILE A 94 -25.94 4.25 -8.15
C ILE A 94 -25.29 3.04 -8.83
N GLY A 95 -25.71 2.72 -10.05
CA GLY A 95 -25.12 1.62 -10.83
C GLY A 95 -23.64 1.84 -11.14
N TYR A 96 -23.25 3.08 -11.49
CA TYR A 96 -21.85 3.43 -11.76
C TYR A 96 -20.97 3.28 -10.52
N ILE A 97 -21.44 3.74 -9.34
CA ILE A 97 -20.72 3.58 -8.07
C ILE A 97 -20.60 2.10 -7.72
N ALA A 98 -21.70 1.33 -7.79
CA ALA A 98 -21.68 -0.10 -7.52
C ALA A 98 -20.70 -0.85 -8.44
N LEU A 99 -20.67 -0.50 -9.73
CA LEU A 99 -19.77 -1.09 -10.70
C LEU A 99 -18.30 -0.81 -10.35
N ILE A 100 -17.92 0.46 -10.16
CA ILE A 100 -16.51 0.84 -9.98
C ILE A 100 -15.97 0.45 -8.61
N PHE A 101 -16.76 0.65 -7.54
CA PHE A 101 -16.28 0.41 -6.17
C PHE A 101 -16.46 -1.04 -5.70
N TYR A 102 -17.35 -1.81 -6.32
CA TYR A 102 -17.59 -3.20 -5.91
C TYR A 102 -17.31 -4.18 -7.04
N ALA A 103 -17.96 -4.03 -8.20
CA ALA A 103 -17.81 -5.03 -9.26
C ALA A 103 -16.38 -5.09 -9.84
N LEU A 104 -15.72 -3.95 -10.02
CA LEU A 104 -14.34 -3.89 -10.52
C LEU A 104 -13.34 -4.52 -9.52
N PRO A 105 -13.23 -4.08 -8.25
CA PRO A 105 -12.28 -4.69 -7.32
C PRO A 105 -12.63 -6.15 -7.02
N PHE A 106 -13.91 -6.50 -6.92
CA PHE A 106 -14.32 -7.89 -6.70
C PHE A 106 -13.98 -8.77 -7.92
N GLY A 107 -14.20 -8.27 -9.13
CA GLY A 107 -13.79 -8.94 -10.36
C GLY A 107 -12.28 -9.05 -10.51
N ALA A 108 -11.52 -8.03 -10.09
CA ALA A 108 -10.07 -8.08 -10.06
C ALA A 108 -9.57 -9.17 -9.11
N ILE A 109 -10.10 -9.24 -7.89
CA ILE A 109 -9.75 -10.29 -6.91
C ILE A 109 -10.08 -11.67 -7.47
N TRP A 110 -11.26 -11.83 -8.08
CA TRP A 110 -11.67 -13.09 -8.67
C TRP A 110 -10.76 -13.51 -9.83
N LEU A 111 -10.29 -12.55 -10.63
CA LEU A 111 -9.36 -12.79 -11.74
C LEU A 111 -7.93 -13.09 -11.25
N THR A 112 -7.51 -12.53 -10.12
CA THR A 112 -6.16 -12.71 -9.54
C THR A 112 -6.09 -13.84 -8.52
N GLN A 113 -7.09 -14.73 -8.49
CA GLN A 113 -7.13 -15.84 -7.53
C GLN A 113 -6.06 -16.91 -7.80
N ASP A 114 -5.42 -16.89 -8.98
CA ASP A 114 -4.25 -17.70 -9.31
C ASP A 114 -2.97 -17.01 -8.78
N TRP A 115 -2.47 -17.55 -7.67
CA TRP A 115 -1.44 -17.00 -6.81
C TRP A 115 -0.06 -17.62 -7.14
N GLU A 116 0.76 -16.91 -7.91
CA GLU A 116 2.23 -17.12 -7.91
C GLU A 116 2.97 -15.97 -7.19
N VAL A 117 2.22 -15.02 -6.61
CA VAL A 117 2.75 -13.78 -6.01
C VAL A 117 3.36 -14.00 -4.62
N ALA A 118 3.23 -15.21 -4.06
CA ALA A 118 3.85 -15.57 -2.78
C ALA A 118 5.39 -15.60 -2.84
N GLU A 119 5.99 -15.58 -4.03
CA GLU A 119 7.46 -15.60 -4.19
C GLU A 119 8.10 -14.20 -4.13
N PHE A 120 7.32 -13.13 -4.32
CA PHE A 120 7.85 -11.75 -4.37
C PHE A 120 7.95 -11.06 -3.00
N TYR A 121 7.44 -11.68 -1.93
CA TYR A 121 7.55 -11.20 -0.56
C TYR A 121 8.34 -12.19 0.30
N GLN A 122 9.58 -12.46 -0.07
CA GLN A 122 10.55 -13.02 0.87
C GLN A 122 10.96 -11.89 1.81
N PRO A 123 10.58 -11.92 3.11
CA PRO A 123 11.22 -11.02 4.06
C PRO A 123 12.72 -11.33 4.03
N ILE A 124 13.57 -10.34 3.76
CA ILE A 124 15.02 -10.51 3.95
C ILE A 124 15.24 -10.70 5.45
N VAL A 125 15.27 -11.95 5.90
CA VAL A 125 15.67 -12.31 7.26
C VAL A 125 17.20 -12.33 7.25
N PRO A 126 17.88 -11.45 7.99
CA PRO A 126 19.33 -11.54 8.15
C PRO A 126 19.69 -12.91 8.71
N PRO A 127 20.76 -13.57 8.25
CA PRO A 127 21.15 -14.92 8.69
C PRO A 127 21.44 -15.00 10.20
N GLU A 128 21.60 -13.86 10.86
CA GLU A 128 21.79 -13.72 12.29
C GLU A 128 20.50 -14.02 13.09
N VAL A 129 19.31 -13.73 12.54
CA VAL A 129 18.02 -13.97 13.22
C VAL A 129 17.60 -15.45 13.16
N GLU A 130 18.05 -16.19 12.13
CA GLU A 130 17.87 -17.64 12.06
C GLU A 130 18.73 -18.37 13.08
N GLN A 131 19.96 -17.91 13.27
CA GLN A 131 20.87 -18.45 14.28
C GLN A 131 20.35 -18.18 15.70
N LEU A 132 19.84 -16.98 15.96
CA LEU A 132 19.21 -16.64 17.25
C LEU A 132 17.94 -17.45 17.53
N LYS A 133 17.15 -17.79 16.49
CA LYS A 133 16.00 -18.69 16.64
C LYS A 133 16.39 -20.14 16.86
N GLN A 134 17.47 -20.62 16.23
CA GLN A 134 18.01 -21.95 16.47
C GLN A 134 18.62 -22.08 17.86
N GLU A 135 19.33 -21.05 18.32
CA GLU A 135 19.95 -21.01 19.65
C GLU A 135 18.90 -20.88 20.76
N ALA A 136 17.82 -20.10 20.53
CA ALA A 136 16.66 -20.05 21.41
C ALA A 136 15.87 -21.38 21.43
N ALA A 137 15.71 -22.04 20.28
CA ALA A 137 15.03 -23.35 20.21
C ALA A 137 15.83 -24.46 20.90
N SER A 138 17.16 -24.45 20.78
CA SER A 138 18.04 -25.40 21.49
C SER A 138 18.12 -25.15 23.00
N GLY A 139 17.86 -23.91 23.44
CA GLY A 139 17.83 -23.53 24.85
C GLY A 139 16.56 -24.01 25.58
N ASP A 140 15.42 -24.00 24.90
CA ASP A 140 14.16 -24.49 25.47
C ASP A 140 14.13 -26.02 25.61
N GLU A 141 14.72 -26.78 24.68
CA GLU A 141 14.83 -28.25 24.82
C GLU A 141 15.67 -28.66 26.04
N GLN A 142 16.78 -27.96 26.33
CA GLN A 142 17.58 -28.22 27.54
C GLN A 142 16.86 -27.84 28.83
N THR A 143 15.99 -26.82 28.81
CA THR A 143 15.25 -26.40 30.01
C THR A 143 14.10 -27.35 30.31
N GLN A 144 13.48 -27.92 29.27
CA GLN A 144 12.40 -28.90 29.41
C GLN A 144 12.92 -30.28 29.88
N ASP A 145 14.10 -30.71 29.41
CA ASP A 145 14.73 -31.96 29.89
C ASP A 145 15.19 -31.86 31.36
N VAL A 146 15.60 -30.68 31.83
CA VAL A 146 16.00 -30.46 33.23
C VAL A 146 14.79 -30.38 34.16
N GLU A 147 13.66 -29.80 33.72
CA GLU A 147 12.43 -29.75 34.51
C GLU A 147 11.80 -31.15 34.64
N VAL A 148 11.74 -31.93 33.55
CA VAL A 148 11.21 -33.31 33.57
C VAL A 148 12.10 -34.26 34.39
N ALA A 149 13.43 -34.12 34.32
CA ALA A 149 14.34 -34.90 35.16
C ALA A 149 14.22 -34.54 36.66
N SER A 150 13.80 -33.31 36.99
CA SER A 150 13.60 -32.89 38.38
C SER A 150 12.27 -33.38 38.98
N GLU A 151 11.27 -33.67 38.15
CA GLU A 151 9.98 -34.22 38.59
C GLU A 151 10.03 -35.74 38.83
N ASP A 152 10.82 -36.48 38.04
CA ASP A 152 10.99 -37.94 38.21
C ASP A 152 11.78 -38.30 39.48
N GLU A 153 12.81 -37.53 39.84
CA GLU A 153 13.58 -37.72 41.09
C GLU A 153 12.77 -37.35 42.34
N ALA A 154 11.78 -36.46 42.24
CA ALA A 154 10.94 -36.06 43.37
C ALA A 154 9.81 -37.06 43.69
N SER A 155 9.48 -37.98 42.78
CA SER A 155 8.42 -38.99 43.00
C SER A 155 8.91 -40.31 43.59
N SER A 156 10.22 -40.57 43.60
CA SER A 156 10.79 -41.85 44.07
C SER A 156 11.16 -41.88 45.56
N ASP A 157 11.11 -40.75 46.28
CA ASP A 157 11.53 -40.64 47.70
C ASP A 157 10.33 -40.53 48.68
N SER A 158 9.16 -41.09 48.31
CA SER A 158 7.94 -41.03 49.14
C SER A 158 7.19 -42.36 49.37
N GLU A 159 7.88 -43.50 49.30
CA GLU A 159 7.38 -44.80 49.83
C GLU A 159 8.16 -45.30 51.05
#